data_AF-A0A820B6L3-F1
#
_entry.id   AF-A0A820B6L3-F1
#
_cell.length_a   1.000
_cell.length_b   1.000
_cell.length_c   1.000
_cell.angle_alpha   90.00
_cell.angle_beta   90.00
_cell.angle_gamma   90.00
#
_symmetry.space_group_name_H-M   'P 1'
#
loop_
_entity.id
_entity.type
_entity.pdbx_description
1 polymer ?
#
loop_
_entity_poly.entity_id
_entity_poly.type
_entity_poly.pdbx_seq_one_letter_code
_entity_poly.pdbx_strand_id
1 'polypeptide(L)'
;MYVNENQDKAIWFTYLVGHRYLAGSNGAIRLKGLNSMKTYTIQEINIYPDTDSSTIISQQSLSGDYLMTYGFDPIVNIQRPSVVLELTEYTK
;
A
#
# COMPACT_ATOMS: atom_id res chain seq x y z
N MET A 1 3.68 -7.42 -5.37
CA MET A 1 3.69 -7.47 -3.88
C MET A 1 4.33 -8.78 -3.47
N TYR A 2 5.10 -8.77 -2.40
CA TYR A 2 5.66 -9.96 -1.77
C TYR A 2 5.12 -10.07 -0.35
N VAL A 3 4.69 -11.27 0.05
CA VAL A 3 4.14 -11.56 1.39
C VAL A 3 5.03 -12.60 2.02
N ASN A 4 5.33 -12.47 3.31
CA ASN A 4 6.10 -13.48 4.03
C ASN A 4 5.24 -14.72 4.36
N GLU A 5 5.88 -15.80 4.79
CA GLU A 5 5.22 -17.08 5.07
C GLU A 5 4.15 -16.96 6.16
N ASN A 6 4.40 -16.17 7.20
CA ASN A 6 3.45 -15.93 8.30
C ASN A 6 2.26 -15.06 7.90
N GLN A 7 2.29 -14.47 6.70
CA GLN A 7 1.33 -13.48 6.23
C GLN A 7 1.14 -12.32 7.21
N ASP A 8 2.14 -11.99 8.02
CA ASP A 8 2.11 -10.87 8.97
C ASP A 8 2.81 -9.62 8.41
N LYS A 9 3.57 -9.77 7.31
CA LYS A 9 4.25 -8.67 6.63
C LYS A 9 4.18 -8.83 5.10
N ALA A 10 3.97 -7.71 4.40
CA ALA A 10 4.06 -7.65 2.96
C ALA A 10 4.70 -6.34 2.47
N ILE A 11 5.45 -6.42 1.37
CA ILE A 11 5.99 -5.25 0.65
C ILE A 11 5.33 -5.13 -0.71
N TRP A 12 4.73 -3.98 -0.96
CA TRP A 12 3.99 -3.67 -2.19
C TRP A 12 4.62 -2.49 -2.93
N PHE A 13 5.09 -2.78 -4.14
CA PHE A 13 5.66 -1.81 -5.06
C PHE A 13 4.64 -1.37 -6.12
N THR A 14 4.52 -0.06 -6.32
CA THR A 14 3.71 0.55 -7.38
C THR A 14 4.55 1.60 -8.13
N TYR A 15 4.49 1.57 -9.46
CA TYR A 15 5.24 2.47 -10.34
C TYR A 15 4.33 3.10 -11.38
N LEU A 16 4.51 4.39 -11.63
CA LEU A 16 3.92 5.09 -12.76
C LEU A 16 4.86 5.00 -13.96
N VAL A 17 4.49 4.19 -14.95
CA VAL A 17 5.33 3.93 -16.15
C VAL A 17 4.92 4.83 -17.33
N GLY A 18 3.73 5.42 -17.31
CA GLY A 18 3.22 6.28 -18.38
C GLY A 18 3.04 7.74 -17.93
N HIS A 19 3.42 8.69 -18.79
CA HIS A 19 3.37 10.13 -18.50
C HIS A 19 2.31 10.87 -19.32
N ARG A 20 1.23 10.18 -19.71
CA ARG A 20 0.12 10.81 -20.44
C ARG A 20 -0.67 11.76 -19.54
N TYR A 21 -1.48 12.64 -20.13
CA TYR A 21 -2.31 13.58 -19.38
C TYR A 21 -3.20 12.82 -18.36
N LEU A 22 -3.28 13.31 -17.12
CA LEU A 22 -3.93 12.64 -15.98
C LEU A 22 -3.28 11.30 -15.56
N ALA A 23 -1.99 11.10 -15.85
CA ALA A 23 -1.24 9.94 -15.37
C ALA A 23 -1.15 9.90 -13.84
N GLY A 24 -1.62 8.79 -13.27
CA GLY A 24 -1.63 8.53 -11.85
C GLY A 24 -2.44 7.28 -11.56
N SER A 25 -2.72 7.05 -10.28
CA SER A 25 -3.60 5.97 -9.86
C SER A 25 -5.02 6.17 -10.41
N ASN A 26 -5.60 5.11 -10.97
CA ASN A 26 -6.96 5.12 -11.51
C ASN A 26 -7.95 4.41 -10.57
N GLY A 27 -7.53 4.13 -9.32
CA GLY A 27 -8.36 3.52 -8.30
C GLY A 27 -7.64 2.43 -7.50
N ALA A 28 -8.42 1.78 -6.64
CA ALA A 28 -7.92 0.77 -5.72
C ALA A 28 -7.37 -0.47 -6.44
N ILE A 29 -6.21 -0.94 -5.98
CA ILE A 29 -5.57 -2.17 -6.43
C ILE A 29 -5.88 -3.27 -5.42
N ARG A 30 -6.47 -4.37 -5.90
CA ARG A 30 -6.76 -5.55 -5.08
C ARG A 30 -5.49 -6.36 -4.85
N LEU A 31 -5.25 -6.70 -3.59
CA LEU A 31 -4.09 -7.47 -3.17
C LEU A 31 -4.38 -8.98 -3.22
N LYS A 32 -3.34 -9.80 -3.08
CA LYS A 32 -3.44 -11.27 -3.02
C LYS A 32 -2.40 -11.83 -2.05
N GLY A 33 -2.71 -12.96 -1.42
CA GLY A 33 -1.76 -13.68 -0.56
C GLY A 33 -1.68 -13.18 0.88
N LEU A 34 -2.51 -12.21 1.26
CA LEU A 34 -2.71 -11.81 2.66
C LEU A 34 -3.61 -12.81 3.39
N ASN A 35 -3.61 -12.74 4.73
CA ASN A 35 -4.54 -13.50 5.55
C ASN A 35 -5.85 -12.69 5.72
N SER A 36 -6.99 -13.28 5.38
CA SER A 36 -8.30 -12.60 5.45
C SER A 36 -8.70 -12.22 6.88
N MET A 37 -8.24 -12.96 7.89
CA MET A 37 -8.57 -12.74 9.30
C MET A 37 -7.66 -11.71 9.98
N LYS A 38 -6.54 -11.33 9.36
CA LYS A 38 -5.59 -10.36 9.92
C LYS A 38 -5.97 -8.93 9.54
N THR A 39 -5.59 -8.00 10.40
CA THR A 39 -5.68 -6.56 10.11
C THR A 39 -4.28 -6.03 9.88
N TYR A 40 -4.10 -5.21 8.85
CA TYR A 40 -2.81 -4.67 8.45
C TYR A 40 -2.80 -3.16 8.56
N THR A 41 -1.77 -2.63 9.16
CA THR A 41 -1.40 -1.21 9.07
C THR A 41 -0.58 -1.01 7.79
N ILE A 42 -0.90 0.03 7.03
CA ILE A 42 -0.26 0.35 5.75
C ILE A 42 0.58 1.60 5.94
N GLN A 43 1.85 1.54 5.53
CA GLN A 43 2.78 2.65 5.62
C GLN A 43 3.67 2.74 4.39
N GLU A 44 3.91 3.95 3.88
CA GLU A 44 4.92 4.17 2.84
C GLU A 44 6.32 4.21 3.44
N ILE A 45 7.26 3.47 2.85
CA ILE A 45 8.62 3.30 3.38
C ILE A 45 9.72 3.94 2.50
N ASN A 46 9.39 4.38 1.29
CA ASN A 46 10.33 5.03 0.37
C ASN A 46 10.23 6.57 0.39
N ILE A 47 10.00 7.14 1.57
CA ILE A 47 9.91 8.60 1.79
C ILE A 47 11.20 9.15 2.41
N TYR A 48 11.38 10.46 2.31
CA TYR A 48 12.54 11.13 2.92
C TYR A 48 12.51 10.94 4.44
N PRO A 49 13.67 10.77 5.10
CA PRO A 49 13.73 10.70 6.56
C PRO A 49 12.99 11.85 7.22
N ASP A 50 12.37 11.59 8.37
CA ASP A 50 11.59 12.57 9.15
C ASP A 50 10.32 13.10 8.45
N THR A 51 9.94 12.53 7.29
CA THR A 51 8.63 12.79 6.69
C THR A 51 7.58 11.91 7.35
N ASP A 52 6.48 12.50 7.81
CA ASP A 52 5.37 11.75 8.34
C ASP A 52 4.57 11.08 7.20
N SER A 53 4.76 9.76 7.05
CA SER A 53 4.03 8.93 6.09
C SER A 53 2.50 9.06 6.17
N SER A 54 1.95 9.36 7.36
CA SER A 54 0.50 9.46 7.59
C SER A 54 -0.13 10.65 6.86
N THR A 55 0.68 11.66 6.52
CA THR A 55 0.24 12.84 5.76
C THR A 55 0.06 12.57 4.27
N ILE A 56 0.64 11.47 3.76
CA ILE A 56 0.63 11.11 2.34
C ILE A 56 -0.36 9.98 2.09
N ILE A 57 -0.31 8.96 2.94
CA ILE A 57 -1.23 7.83 2.93
C ILE A 57 -1.80 7.70 4.33
N SER A 58 -3.12 7.84 4.44
CA SER A 58 -3.83 7.65 5.70
C SER A 58 -3.41 6.33 6.32
N GLN A 59 -2.86 6.38 7.53
CA GLN A 59 -2.57 5.20 8.36
C GLN A 59 -3.90 4.57 8.77
N GLN A 60 -4.44 3.75 7.87
CA GLN A 60 -5.65 2.99 8.10
C GLN A 60 -5.29 1.52 8.33
N SER A 61 -5.83 0.99 9.42
CA SER A 61 -5.82 -0.46 9.65
C SER A 61 -6.97 -1.08 8.86
N LEU A 62 -6.64 -1.91 7.87
CA LEU A 62 -7.60 -2.59 7.00
C LEU A 62 -7.44 -4.10 7.13
N SER A 63 -8.56 -4.83 7.09
CA SER A 63 -8.49 -6.30 7.09
C SER A 63 -7.87 -6.80 5.79
N GLY A 64 -7.18 -7.93 5.85
CA GLY A 64 -6.67 -8.60 4.65
C GLY A 64 -7.79 -8.93 3.68
N ASP A 65 -8.98 -9.30 4.19
CA ASP A 65 -10.17 -9.54 3.36
C ASP A 65 -10.59 -8.29 2.58
N TYR A 66 -10.62 -7.12 3.23
CA TYR A 66 -10.95 -5.86 2.56
C TYR A 66 -9.93 -5.52 1.47
N LEU A 67 -8.63 -5.67 1.78
CA LEU A 67 -7.55 -5.39 0.85
C LEU A 67 -7.54 -6.33 -0.36
N MET A 68 -7.98 -7.57 -0.19
CA MET A 68 -8.09 -8.54 -1.29
C MET A 68 -9.39 -8.37 -2.10
N THR A 69 -10.48 -7.92 -1.47
CA THR A 69 -11.80 -7.78 -2.11
C THR A 69 -12.00 -6.43 -2.77
N TYR A 70 -11.73 -5.34 -2.05
CA TYR A 70 -11.97 -3.97 -2.49
C TYR A 70 -10.68 -3.29 -2.94
N GLY A 71 -9.55 -3.63 -2.33
CA GLY A 71 -8.25 -3.06 -2.64
C GLY A 71 -7.96 -1.75 -1.91
N PHE A 72 -6.81 -1.17 -2.24
CA PHE A 72 -6.35 0.10 -1.70
C PHE A 72 -5.70 0.94 -2.81
N ASP A 73 -5.82 2.26 -2.75
CA ASP A 73 -5.18 3.14 -3.72
C ASP A 73 -3.81 3.60 -3.19
N PRO A 74 -2.68 3.27 -3.85
CA PRO A 74 -1.35 3.72 -3.42
C PRO A 74 -1.07 5.21 -3.74
N ILE A 75 -2.00 5.91 -4.40
CA ILE A 75 -1.93 7.34 -4.73
C ILE A 75 -0.65 7.66 -5.52
N VAL A 76 -0.32 6.81 -6.50
CA VAL A 76 0.82 7.05 -7.40
C VAL A 76 0.47 8.19 -8.36
N ASN A 77 1.40 9.11 -8.63
CA ASN A 77 1.18 10.23 -9.54
C ASN A 77 2.51 10.78 -10.07
N ILE A 78 2.47 11.84 -10.88
CA ILE A 78 3.68 12.42 -11.50
C ILE A 78 4.67 12.96 -10.45
N GLN A 79 4.20 13.42 -9.29
CA GLN A 79 5.06 13.92 -8.20
C GLN A 79 5.60 12.78 -7.32
N ARG A 80 4.89 11.65 -7.25
CA ARG A 80 5.30 10.40 -6.59
C ARG A 80 5.17 9.22 -7.57
N PRO A 81 6.10 9.08 -8.52
CA PRO A 81 6.02 8.06 -9.57
C PRO A 81 6.38 6.65 -9.06
N SER A 82 6.89 6.54 -7.84
CA SER A 82 7.19 5.28 -7.16
C SER A 82 6.62 5.34 -5.74
N VAL A 83 5.86 4.32 -5.37
CA VAL A 83 5.28 4.15 -4.04
C VAL A 83 5.56 2.73 -3.57
N VAL A 84 6.18 2.61 -2.40
CA VAL A 84 6.51 1.34 -1.75
C VAL A 84 5.82 1.32 -0.41
N LEU A 85 4.82 0.45 -0.29
CA LEU A 85 4.05 0.27 0.93
C LEU A 85 4.50 -0.98 1.67
N GLU A 86 4.74 -0.82 2.96
CA GLU A 86 4.79 -1.92 3.91
C GLU A 86 3.39 -2.13 4.51
N LEU A 87 2.95 -3.39 4.54
CA LEU A 87 1.80 -3.83 5.29
C LEU A 87 2.32 -4.68 6.44
N THR A 88 1.96 -4.33 7.67
CA THR A 88 2.35 -5.07 8.88
C THR A 88 1.11 -5.38 9.70
N GLU A 89 1.00 -6.61 10.20
CA GLU A 89 -0.09 -7.05 11.07
C GLU A 89 -0.21 -6.11 12.28
N TYR A 90 -1.40 -5.56 12.47
CA TYR A 90 -1.71 -4.74 13.62
C TYR A 90 -1.79 -5.64 14.86
N THR A 91 -0.83 -5.49 15.76
CA THR A 91 -0.86 -6.11 17.07
C THR A 91 -1.34 -5.07 18.08
N LYS A 92 -2.35 -5.43 18.88
CA LYS A 92 -2.87 -4.57 19.96
C LYS A 92 -1.97 -4.64 21.19
#